data_AF-A0A7W1U9D2-F1
#
_entry.id   AF-A0A7W1U9D2-F1
#
_cell.length_a   1.000
_cell.length_b   1.000
_cell.length_c   1.000
_cell.angle_alpha   90.00
_cell.angle_beta   90.00
_cell.angle_gamma   90.00
#
_symmetry.space_group_name_H-M   'P 1'
#
loop_
_entity.id
_entity.type
_entity.pdbx_description
1 polymer ?
#
loop_
_entity_poly.entity_id
_entity_poly.type
_entity_poly.pdbx_seq_one_letter_code
_entity_poly.pdbx_strand_id
1 'polypeptide(L)'
;MKATVTSKGQITIPAEIRRKLHLQPGSVLQFDESAHFLKARHVFDEKKARAVLGCAESALRGRTTEEWLSRTRGRKVRLRK
;
A
#
# COMPACT_ATOMS: atom_id res chain seq x y z
N MET A 1 -18.10 13.72 -0.81
CA MET A 1 -17.45 13.97 0.50
C MET A 1 -16.71 15.30 0.43
N LYS A 2 -16.74 16.13 1.49
CA LYS A 2 -16.08 17.43 1.54
C LYS A 2 -15.24 17.52 2.81
N ALA A 3 -14.16 18.29 2.78
CA ALA A 3 -13.34 18.62 3.94
C ALA A 3 -13.03 20.11 3.92
N THR A 4 -12.94 20.73 5.08
CA THR A 4 -12.66 22.16 5.23
C THR A 4 -11.18 22.38 5.48
N VAL A 5 -10.60 23.37 4.81
CA VAL A 5 -9.24 23.85 5.08
C VAL A 5 -9.29 24.70 6.36
N THR A 6 -8.44 24.40 7.33
CA THR A 6 -8.36 25.19 8.56
C THR A 6 -7.66 26.53 8.31
N SER A 7 -7.74 27.46 9.27
CA SER A 7 -7.03 28.75 9.20
C SER A 7 -5.51 28.62 9.04
N LYS A 8 -4.94 27.47 9.46
CA LYS A 8 -3.52 27.15 9.30
C LYS A 8 -3.19 26.46 7.97
N GLY A 9 -4.15 26.36 7.05
CA GLY A 9 -3.98 25.69 5.75
C GLY A 9 -3.97 24.16 5.81
N GLN A 10 -4.40 23.55 6.93
CA GLN A 10 -4.43 22.09 7.07
C GLN A 10 -5.76 21.53 6.58
N ILE A 11 -5.74 20.34 5.99
CA ILE A 11 -6.95 19.60 5.59
C ILE A 11 -6.99 18.29 6.36
N THR A 12 -8.11 18.03 7.03
CA THR A 12 -8.34 16.73 7.66
C THR A 12 -8.81 15.73 6.61
N ILE A 13 -8.02 14.68 6.37
CA ILE A 13 -8.43 13.57 5.49
C ILE A 13 -9.51 12.75 6.19
N PRO A 14 -10.73 12.62 5.65
CA PRO A 14 -11.81 11.85 6.27
C PRO A 14 -11.45 10.37 6.49
N ALA A 15 -12.05 9.76 7.52
CA ALA A 15 -11.70 8.41 7.96
C ALA A 15 -11.84 7.34 6.86
N GLU A 16 -12.86 7.44 6.00
CA GLU A 16 -13.06 6.50 4.89
C GLU A 16 -11.91 6.55 3.88
N ILE A 17 -11.44 7.76 3.54
CA ILE A 17 -10.30 7.95 2.63
C ILE A 17 -9.01 7.44 3.27
N ARG A 18 -8.78 7.74 4.55
CA ARG A 18 -7.60 7.23 5.28
C ARG A 18 -7.54 5.70 5.26
N ARG A 19 -8.66 5.02 5.56
CA ARG A 19 -8.74 3.56 5.54
C ARG A 19 -8.50 3.01 4.13
N LYS A 20 -9.14 3.60 3.12
CA LYS A 20 -9.01 3.17 1.72
C LYS A 20 -7.58 3.31 1.19
N LEU A 21 -6.88 4.36 1.61
CA LEU A 21 -5.51 4.65 1.18
C LEU A 21 -4.44 4.15 2.18
N HIS A 22 -4.86 3.41 3.21
CA HIS A 22 -3.99 2.90 4.28
C HIS A 22 -3.10 3.98 4.95
N LEU A 23 -3.60 5.21 5.07
CA LEU A 23 -2.89 6.31 5.69
C LEU A 23 -2.97 6.19 7.22
N GLN A 24 -1.81 6.16 7.86
CA GLN A 24 -1.66 6.07 9.31
C GLN A 24 -1.19 7.41 9.88
N PRO A 25 -1.37 7.66 11.19
CA PRO A 25 -0.67 8.76 11.85
C PRO A 25 0.84 8.67 11.59
N GLY A 26 1.45 9.74 11.11
CA GLY A 26 2.87 9.78 10.72
C GLY A 26 3.16 9.40 9.26
N SER A 27 2.16 8.97 8.49
CA SER A 27 2.32 8.81 7.04
C SER A 27 2.71 10.14 6.37
N VAL A 28 3.72 10.10 5.50
CA VAL A 28 4.17 11.26 4.73
C VAL A 28 3.52 11.23 3.36
N LEU A 29 2.96 12.36 2.94
CA LEU A 29 2.38 12.55 1.61
C LEU A 29 3.21 13.57 0.83
N GLN A 30 3.52 13.24 -0.41
CA GLN A 30 4.14 14.17 -1.35
C GLN A 30 3.06 14.76 -2.25
N PHE A 31 2.92 16.08 -2.21
CA PHE A 31 2.03 16.82 -3.10
C PHE A 31 2.64 16.95 -4.50
N ASP A 32 1.77 16.94 -5.50
CA ASP A 32 2.11 17.18 -6.89
C ASP A 32 1.75 18.64 -7.23
N GLU A 33 2.75 19.52 -7.23
CA GLU A 33 2.57 20.97 -7.45
C GLU A 33 2.19 21.30 -8.91
N SER A 34 2.44 20.38 -9.84
CA SER A 34 2.10 20.57 -11.26
C SER A 34 0.63 20.24 -11.56
N ALA A 35 -0.07 19.59 -10.61
CA ALA A 35 -1.43 19.16 -10.82
C ALA A 35 -2.42 20.34 -10.74
N HIS A 36 -3.39 20.37 -11.67
CA HIS A 36 -4.51 21.32 -11.62
C HIS A 36 -5.48 21.11 -10.45
N PHE A 37 -5.25 20.08 -9.64
CA PHE A 37 -6.07 19.72 -8.48
C PHE A 37 -5.18 19.21 -7.35
N LEU A 38 -5.72 19.17 -6.12
CA LEU A 38 -4.99 18.66 -4.97
C LEU A 38 -4.71 17.16 -5.12
N LYS A 39 -3.47 16.85 -5.48
CA LYS A 39 -2.98 15.49 -5.68
C LYS A 39 -1.81 15.24 -4.75
N ALA A 40 -1.88 14.14 -4.01
CA ALA A 40 -0.80 13.71 -3.15
C ALA A 40 -0.65 12.20 -3.19
N ARG A 41 0.59 11.73 -3.05
CA ARG A 41 0.93 10.30 -3.02
C ARG A 41 1.63 9.94 -1.73
N HIS A 42 1.34 8.75 -1.21
CA HIS A 42 2.05 8.22 -0.04
C HIS A 42 3.53 8.01 -0.38
N VAL A 43 4.39 8.57 0.45
CA VAL A 43 5.83 8.38 0.33
C VAL A 43 6.19 7.12 1.09
N PHE A 44 6.83 6.19 0.39
CA PHE A 44 7.41 5.01 0.99
C PHE A 44 8.92 5.02 0.81
N ASP A 45 9.62 4.37 1.74
CA ASP A 45 11.06 4.20 1.66
C ASP A 45 11.38 3.11 0.62
N GLU A 46 11.78 3.57 -0.57
CA GLU A 46 12.11 2.68 -1.68
C GLU A 46 13.30 1.78 -1.35
N LYS A 47 14.28 2.25 -0.55
CA LYS A 47 15.44 1.44 -0.16
C LYS A 47 15.00 0.28 0.73
N LYS A 48 14.15 0.55 1.72
CA LYS A 48 13.57 -0.52 2.56
C LYS A 48 12.71 -1.49 1.74
N ALA A 49 11.91 -0.97 0.80
CA ALA A 49 11.11 -1.81 -0.08
C ALA A 49 11.98 -2.72 -0.98
N ARG A 50 13.11 -2.20 -1.47
CA ARG A 50 14.06 -2.98 -2.25
C ARG A 50 14.84 -3.99 -1.40
N ALA A 51 15.16 -3.65 -0.15
CA ALA A 51 15.90 -4.52 0.75
C ALA A 51 15.16 -5.83 1.10
N VAL A 52 13.82 -5.85 0.98
CA VAL A 52 13.03 -7.07 1.21
C VAL A 52 12.87 -7.93 -0.04
N LEU A 53 13.24 -7.43 -1.22
CA LEU A 53 13.20 -8.24 -2.44
C LEU A 53 14.22 -9.38 -2.35
N GLY A 54 13.78 -10.60 -2.62
CA GLY A 54 14.63 -11.79 -2.51
C GLY A 54 14.77 -12.37 -1.10
N CYS A 55 14.13 -11.79 -0.07
CA CYS A 55 14.24 -12.28 1.32
C CYS A 55 13.81 -13.75 1.53
N ALA A 56 13.04 -14.31 0.59
CA ALA A 56 12.58 -15.69 0.61
C ALA A 56 13.42 -16.64 -0.27
N GLU A 57 14.49 -16.17 -0.93
CA GLU A 57 15.26 -16.97 -1.89
C GLU A 57 15.74 -18.32 -1.31
N SER A 58 16.31 -18.30 -0.10
CA SER A 58 16.78 -19.50 0.58
C SER A 58 15.64 -20.46 0.94
N ALA A 59 14.49 -19.94 1.38
CA ALA A 59 13.29 -20.73 1.70
C ALA A 59 12.59 -21.29 0.45
N LEU A 60 12.84 -20.68 -0.72
CA LEU A 60 12.25 -21.01 -2.02
C LEU A 60 13.15 -21.87 -2.91
N ARG A 61 14.40 -22.11 -2.50
CA ARG A 61 15.37 -22.86 -3.30
C ARG A 61 14.82 -24.23 -3.67
N GLY A 62 14.81 -24.53 -4.97
CA GLY A 62 14.33 -25.81 -5.52
C GLY A 62 12.81 -25.97 -5.57
N ARG A 63 12.03 -24.92 -5.25
CA ARG A 63 10.57 -24.94 -5.36
C ARG A 63 10.09 -24.17 -6.58
N THR A 64 9.04 -24.68 -7.19
CA THR A 64 8.35 -23.95 -8.25
C THR A 64 7.49 -22.82 -7.68
N THR A 65 7.25 -21.78 -8.49
CA THR A 65 6.33 -20.70 -8.14
C THR A 65 4.93 -21.25 -7.82
N GLU A 66 4.47 -22.26 -8.56
CA GLU A 66 3.15 -22.89 -8.38
C GLU A 66 3.03 -23.56 -6.99
N GLU A 67 4.03 -24.35 -6.58
CA GLU A 67 4.08 -24.97 -5.25
C GLU A 67 4.04 -23.93 -4.14
N TRP A 68 4.82 -22.86 -4.28
CA TRP A 68 4.87 -21.80 -3.28
C TRP A 68 3.54 -21.02 -3.17
N LEU A 69 2.94 -20.68 -4.31
CA LEU A 69 1.64 -20.01 -4.34
C LEU A 69 0.54 -20.90 -3.76
N SER A 70 0.57 -22.21 -4.05
CA SER A 70 -0.42 -23.15 -3.50
C SER A 70 -0.36 -23.24 -1.97
N ARG A 71 0.85 -23.15 -1.39
CA ARG A 71 1.06 -23.22 0.05
C ARG A 71 0.65 -21.94 0.77
N THR A 72 0.97 -20.79 0.20
CA THR A 72 0.70 -19.48 0.84
C THR A 72 -0.73 -18.99 0.66
N ARG A 73 -1.38 -19.34 -0.46
CA ARG A 73 -2.78 -18.97 -0.74
C ARG A 73 -3.81 -19.96 -0.19
N GLY A 74 -3.36 -21.10 0.34
CA GLY A 74 -4.22 -22.17 0.82
C GLY A 74 -4.71 -23.10 -0.30
N ARG A 75 -5.28 -24.25 0.09
CA ARG A 75 -5.75 -25.30 -0.85
C ARG A 75 -6.80 -24.70 -1.78
N LYS A 76 -6.60 -24.82 -3.11
CA LYS A 76 -7.62 -24.48 -4.12
C LYS A 76 -8.85 -25.37 -3.88
N VAL A 77 -9.82 -24.88 -3.10
CA VAL A 77 -11.10 -25.57 -2.92
C VAL A 77 -11.95 -25.26 -4.15
N ARG A 78 -12.47 -26.30 -4.80
CA ARG A 78 -13.43 -26.11 -5.89
C ARG A 78 -14.68 -25.50 -5.25
N LEU A 79 -14.92 -24.21 -5.46
CA LEU A 79 -16.16 -23.56 -5.03
C LEU A 79 -17.31 -24.37 -5.64
N ARG A 80 -18.17 -24.95 -4.79
CA ARG A 80 -19.38 -25.59 -5.27
C ARG A 80 -20.20 -24.51 -5.97
N LYS A 81 -20.54 -24.76 -7.24
CA LYS A 81 -21.46 -23.92 -8.01
C LYS A 81 -22.85 -23.95 -7.37
#